data_AF-A0A8H9FSX4-F1
#
_entry.id   AF-A0A8H9FSX4-F1
#
_cell.length_a   1.000
_cell.length_b   1.000
_cell.length_c   1.000
_cell.angle_alpha   90.00
_cell.angle_beta   90.00
_cell.angle_gamma   90.00
#
_symmetry.space_group_name_H-M   'P 1'
#
loop_
_entity.id
_entity.type
_entity.pdbx_description
1 polymer ?
#
loop_
_entity_poly.entity_id
_entity_poly.type
_entity_poly.pdbx_seq_one_letter_code
_entity_poly.pdbx_strand_id
1 'polypeptide(L)'
;MNTPAFPTIFRGYDPAAVDRHLASVEQTVESARQEVARVTVELTKLTQENAELAKGLAKQTAAVAELEARESQPSSPSFAHLGERIGSMLTLADEEAASLRASATADAEEHRRLVEESAAQVRAEADRYADEVRQRADVEASEIVARAKQESTALLDDAGREASARREEAEAYFESQRARAAAAAADFESTLQERRDRATQEFTLAEGTHELRLQELQEQADTLAREAEEQRAARTAEAQSILDHAKAEASAMVTTAKEQADRIRRDSERELAAATARRDSITAQLSNVRNMLATLGGASALGQAGFGDDATDEPAAKEEARTEAAAETEAPEVPAETDRTDESAAVDESPDAADDKAGDGRAGDDVAARTEREAELAGASDAKGGRKKK
;
A
#
# COMPACT_ATOMS: atom_id res chain seq x y z
N MET A 1 39.26 -39.27 0.91
CA MET A 1 38.91 -37.84 0.83
C MET A 1 37.89 -37.72 -0.29
N ASN A 2 36.69 -37.20 -0.02
CA ASN A 2 35.61 -37.13 -1.00
C ASN A 2 35.32 -35.65 -1.27
N THR A 3 35.89 -35.10 -2.34
CA THR A 3 35.65 -33.70 -2.72
C THR A 3 34.20 -33.53 -3.20
N PRO A 4 33.54 -32.39 -2.93
CA PRO A 4 32.22 -32.11 -3.47
C PRO A 4 32.29 -32.15 -5.00
N ALA A 5 31.62 -33.12 -5.61
CA ALA A 5 31.84 -33.50 -7.02
C ALA A 5 31.50 -32.38 -8.03
N PHE A 6 30.62 -31.45 -7.63
CA PHE A 6 30.10 -30.39 -8.48
C PHE A 6 30.21 -29.03 -7.77
N PRO A 7 31.06 -28.09 -8.26
CA PRO A 7 31.03 -26.72 -7.77
C PRO A 7 29.66 -26.09 -8.09
N THR A 8 29.09 -25.39 -7.12
CA THR A 8 27.83 -24.65 -7.28
C THR A 8 28.10 -23.21 -7.70
N ILE A 9 27.40 -22.78 -8.75
CA ILE A 9 27.30 -21.39 -9.19
C ILE A 9 26.04 -20.73 -8.59
N PHE A 10 25.85 -19.43 -8.83
CA PHE A 10 24.82 -18.59 -8.18
C PHE A 10 23.37 -19.11 -8.29
N ARG A 11 23.09 -20.07 -9.18
CA ARG A 11 21.85 -20.87 -9.23
C ARG A 11 22.15 -22.31 -9.65
N GLY A 12 22.52 -23.17 -8.70
CA GLY A 12 22.68 -24.62 -8.90
C GLY A 12 24.10 -25.08 -9.23
N TYR A 13 24.26 -26.32 -9.67
CA TYR A 13 25.55 -26.92 -10.03
C TYR A 13 26.09 -26.37 -11.37
N ASP A 14 27.41 -26.27 -11.49
CA ASP A 14 28.11 -25.99 -12.76
C ASP A 14 27.83 -27.11 -13.79
N PRO A 15 27.13 -26.84 -14.91
CA PRO A 15 26.89 -27.84 -15.94
C PRO A 15 28.19 -28.43 -16.49
N ALA A 16 29.23 -27.61 -16.68
CA ALA A 16 30.49 -28.08 -17.24
C ALA A 16 31.23 -29.06 -16.30
N ALA A 17 30.98 -29.04 -15.00
CA ALA A 17 31.47 -30.05 -14.07
C ALA A 17 30.59 -31.31 -14.06
N VAL A 18 29.26 -31.15 -14.14
CA VAL A 18 28.31 -32.27 -14.27
C VAL A 18 28.59 -33.08 -15.54
N ASP A 19 28.72 -32.42 -16.68
CA ASP A 19 29.01 -33.05 -17.98
C ASP A 19 30.33 -33.83 -17.98
N ARG A 20 31.39 -33.28 -17.35
CA ARG A 20 32.69 -33.96 -17.20
C ARG A 20 32.59 -35.22 -16.33
N HIS A 21 31.80 -35.19 -15.25
CA HIS A 21 31.59 -36.36 -14.41
C HIS A 21 30.70 -37.40 -15.10
N LEU A 22 29.67 -36.98 -15.83
CA LEU A 22 28.84 -37.87 -16.64
C LEU A 22 29.69 -38.59 -17.69
N ALA A 23 30.52 -37.86 -18.45
CA ALA A 23 31.47 -38.47 -19.39
C ALA A 23 32.45 -39.45 -18.72
N SER A 24 32.91 -39.15 -17.50
CA SER A 24 33.78 -40.06 -16.74
C SER A 24 33.05 -41.32 -16.23
N VAL A 25 31.77 -41.21 -15.90
CA VAL A 25 30.92 -42.36 -15.52
C VAL A 25 30.57 -43.19 -16.75
N GLU A 26 30.25 -42.57 -17.88
CA GLU A 26 30.05 -43.26 -19.16
C GLU A 26 31.32 -44.01 -19.59
N GLN A 27 32.50 -43.38 -19.48
CA GLN A 27 33.78 -44.03 -19.79
C GLN A 27 34.07 -45.23 -18.89
N THR A 28 33.79 -45.16 -17.58
CA THR A 28 34.02 -46.28 -16.65
C THR A 28 32.98 -47.39 -16.79
N VAL A 29 31.72 -47.06 -17.11
CA VAL A 29 30.70 -48.05 -17.50
C VAL A 29 31.10 -48.75 -18.79
N GLU A 30 31.65 -48.03 -19.77
CA GLU A 30 32.05 -48.60 -21.05
C GLU A 30 33.32 -49.46 -20.95
N SER A 31 34.31 -49.08 -20.13
CA SER A 31 35.45 -49.98 -19.84
C SER A 31 35.00 -51.24 -19.09
N ALA A 32 34.09 -51.12 -18.11
CA ALA A 32 33.55 -52.29 -17.41
C ALA A 32 32.75 -53.24 -18.34
N ARG A 33 32.00 -52.69 -19.31
CA ARG A 33 31.35 -53.49 -20.37
C ARG A 33 32.37 -54.24 -21.24
N GLN A 34 33.47 -53.60 -21.61
CA GLN A 34 34.52 -54.20 -22.42
C GLN A 34 35.26 -55.32 -21.66
N GLU A 35 35.50 -55.13 -20.36
CA GLU A 35 36.03 -56.19 -19.48
C GLU A 35 35.06 -57.37 -19.33
N VAL A 36 33.78 -57.12 -19.09
CA VAL A 36 32.74 -58.18 -19.03
C VAL A 36 32.64 -58.93 -20.36
N ALA A 37 32.67 -58.21 -21.49
CA ALA A 37 32.66 -58.84 -22.82
C ALA A 37 33.89 -59.72 -23.04
N ARG A 38 35.09 -59.23 -22.67
CA ARG A 38 36.34 -60.00 -22.75
C ARG A 38 36.30 -61.26 -21.88
N VAL A 39 35.93 -61.13 -20.61
CA VAL A 39 35.82 -62.27 -19.67
C VAL A 39 34.77 -63.28 -20.16
N THR A 40 33.67 -62.82 -20.78
CA THR A 40 32.67 -63.71 -21.40
C THR A 40 33.27 -64.49 -22.58
N VAL A 41 34.08 -63.85 -23.43
CA VAL A 41 34.79 -64.55 -24.52
C VAL A 41 35.79 -65.57 -23.98
N GLU A 42 36.62 -65.19 -23.00
CA GLU A 42 37.58 -66.10 -22.35
C GLU A 42 36.88 -67.29 -21.68
N LEU A 43 35.75 -67.06 -21.00
CA LEU A 43 34.90 -68.12 -20.43
C LEU A 43 34.34 -69.06 -21.51
N THR A 44 33.77 -68.52 -22.60
CA THR A 44 33.24 -69.39 -23.68
C THR A 44 34.34 -70.24 -24.31
N LYS A 45 35.54 -69.70 -24.52
CA LYS A 45 36.71 -70.46 -25.00
C LYS A 45 37.08 -71.59 -24.04
N LEU A 46 37.18 -71.32 -22.74
CA LEU A 46 37.46 -72.34 -21.73
C LEU A 46 36.37 -73.43 -21.66
N THR A 47 35.09 -73.10 -21.86
CA THR A 47 34.02 -74.11 -21.93
C THR A 47 34.10 -74.98 -23.18
N GLN A 48 34.53 -74.43 -24.33
CA GLN A 48 34.76 -75.18 -25.56
C GLN A 48 35.96 -76.12 -25.42
N GLU A 49 37.05 -75.66 -24.82
CA GLU A 49 38.25 -76.47 -24.55
C GLU A 49 37.94 -77.64 -23.60
N ASN A 50 37.18 -77.40 -22.53
CA ASN A 50 36.68 -78.47 -21.67
C ASN A 50 35.77 -79.46 -22.41
N ALA A 51 34.91 -78.99 -23.32
CA ALA A 51 34.05 -79.86 -24.11
C ALA A 51 34.83 -80.73 -25.11
N GLU A 52 35.90 -80.23 -25.72
CA GLU A 52 36.78 -81.04 -26.58
C GLU A 52 37.64 -82.03 -25.77
N LEU A 53 38.14 -81.64 -24.59
CA LEU A 53 38.83 -82.56 -23.68
C LEU A 53 37.90 -83.69 -23.22
N ALA A 54 36.65 -83.38 -22.87
CA ALA A 54 35.65 -84.39 -22.52
C ALA A 54 35.34 -85.35 -23.69
N LYS A 55 35.24 -84.84 -24.94
CA LYS A 55 35.13 -85.68 -26.14
C LYS A 55 36.40 -86.52 -26.38
N GLY A 56 37.57 -86.01 -26.05
CA GLY A 56 38.84 -86.74 -26.10
C GLY A 56 38.87 -87.93 -25.15
N LEU A 57 38.51 -87.70 -23.88
CA LEU A 57 38.37 -88.76 -22.87
C LEU A 57 37.29 -89.78 -23.23
N ALA A 58 36.15 -89.35 -23.76
CA ALA A 58 35.10 -90.24 -24.25
C ALA A 58 35.56 -91.12 -25.43
N LYS A 59 36.39 -90.59 -26.34
CA LYS A 59 37.01 -91.37 -27.43
C LYS A 59 38.05 -92.37 -26.91
N GLN A 60 38.90 -91.98 -25.97
CA GLN A 60 39.91 -92.88 -25.43
C GLN A 60 39.30 -94.00 -24.57
N THR A 61 38.32 -93.70 -23.72
CA THR A 61 37.58 -94.73 -22.97
C THR A 61 36.82 -95.69 -23.88
N ALA A 62 36.21 -95.21 -24.97
CA ALA A 62 35.62 -96.08 -25.99
C ALA A 62 36.65 -96.94 -26.73
N ALA A 63 37.85 -96.41 -27.02
CA ALA A 63 38.93 -97.17 -27.65
C ALA A 63 39.52 -98.24 -26.73
N VAL A 64 39.69 -97.94 -25.43
CA VAL A 64 40.08 -98.92 -24.41
C VAL A 64 39.01 -100.02 -24.32
N ALA A 65 37.73 -99.67 -24.23
CA ALA A 65 36.64 -100.65 -24.20
C ALA A 65 36.56 -101.50 -25.49
N GLU A 66 36.92 -100.97 -26.66
CA GLU A 66 37.00 -101.77 -27.90
C GLU A 66 38.20 -102.75 -27.86
N LEU A 67 39.35 -102.32 -27.33
CA LEU A 67 40.53 -103.17 -27.16
C LEU A 67 40.26 -104.29 -26.14
N GLU A 68 39.70 -103.96 -24.98
CA GLU A 68 39.24 -104.93 -23.96
C GLU A 68 38.19 -105.89 -24.54
N ALA A 69 37.25 -105.41 -25.36
CA ALA A 69 36.26 -106.26 -26.01
C ALA A 69 36.86 -107.18 -27.11
N ARG A 70 37.93 -106.75 -27.79
CA ARG A 70 38.70 -107.58 -28.73
C ARG A 70 39.52 -108.64 -28.00
N GLU A 71 40.16 -108.28 -26.88
CA GLU A 71 40.86 -109.20 -25.99
C GLU A 71 39.89 -110.24 -25.37
N SER A 72 38.68 -109.80 -25.04
CA SER A 72 37.59 -110.64 -24.51
C SER A 72 36.95 -111.56 -25.56
N GLN A 73 37.26 -111.45 -26.86
CA GLN A 73 36.83 -112.42 -27.86
C GLN A 73 37.74 -113.65 -27.81
N PRO A 74 37.22 -114.87 -27.56
CA PRO A 74 38.02 -116.09 -27.50
C PRO A 74 38.41 -116.57 -28.91
N SER A 75 39.18 -115.76 -29.67
CA SER A 75 39.81 -116.15 -30.92
C SER A 75 41.09 -116.96 -30.66
N SER A 76 40.96 -118.05 -29.89
CA SER A 76 42.03 -118.99 -29.58
C SER A 76 41.92 -120.23 -30.47
N PRO A 77 42.49 -120.25 -31.69
CA PRO A 77 42.79 -121.52 -32.34
C PRO A 77 43.78 -122.26 -31.44
N SER A 78 43.35 -123.35 -30.82
CA SER A 78 44.17 -124.05 -29.81
C SER A 78 45.48 -124.54 -30.45
N PHE A 79 46.60 -123.94 -30.08
CA PHE A 79 47.94 -124.25 -30.59
C PHE A 79 48.51 -125.59 -30.09
N ALA A 80 47.70 -126.66 -30.10
CA ALA A 80 48.05 -128.01 -29.64
C ALA A 80 49.21 -128.68 -30.41
N HIS A 81 49.69 -128.05 -31.49
CA HIS A 81 50.87 -128.46 -32.27
C HIS A 81 51.97 -127.39 -32.35
N LEU A 82 51.85 -126.29 -31.60
CA LEU A 82 52.91 -125.32 -31.35
C LEU A 82 53.35 -125.53 -29.89
N GLY A 83 54.27 -126.48 -29.70
CA GLY A 83 54.50 -127.12 -28.39
C GLY A 83 54.98 -126.18 -27.27
N GLU A 84 54.61 -126.56 -26.03
CA GLU A 84 55.08 -126.10 -24.71
C GLU A 84 55.56 -124.65 -24.59
N ARG A 85 56.71 -124.33 -25.20
CA ARG A 85 57.28 -122.98 -25.36
C ARG A 85 56.30 -121.91 -25.87
N ILE A 86 55.32 -122.25 -26.72
CA ILE A 86 54.31 -121.25 -27.15
C ILE A 86 53.24 -121.08 -26.07
N GLY A 87 52.89 -122.14 -25.33
CA GLY A 87 52.04 -122.04 -24.14
C GLY A 87 52.68 -121.16 -23.05
N SER A 88 53.99 -121.31 -22.81
CA SER A 88 54.71 -120.46 -21.86
C SER A 88 54.88 -119.01 -22.36
N MET A 89 54.94 -118.78 -23.67
CA MET A 89 54.91 -117.42 -24.23
C MET A 89 53.53 -116.76 -24.11
N LEU A 90 52.43 -117.51 -24.24
CA LEU A 90 51.08 -116.97 -24.09
C LEU A 90 50.72 -116.70 -22.62
N THR A 91 51.13 -117.57 -21.69
CA THR A 91 50.95 -117.32 -20.24
C THR A 91 51.79 -116.13 -19.77
N LEU A 92 53.05 -116.02 -20.22
CA LEU A 92 53.88 -114.83 -19.95
C LEU A 92 53.24 -113.54 -20.50
N ALA A 93 52.66 -113.59 -21.71
CA ALA A 93 51.98 -112.43 -22.30
C ALA A 93 50.69 -112.03 -21.56
N ASP A 94 49.95 -113.00 -21.00
CA ASP A 94 48.75 -112.75 -20.19
C ASP A 94 49.12 -112.21 -18.79
N GLU A 95 50.19 -112.74 -18.18
CA GLU A 95 50.81 -112.19 -16.96
C GLU A 95 51.31 -110.75 -17.17
N GLU A 96 51.97 -110.47 -18.29
CA GLU A 96 52.46 -109.14 -18.65
C GLU A 96 51.30 -108.17 -18.98
N ALA A 97 50.24 -108.64 -19.66
CA ALA A 97 49.02 -107.85 -19.89
C ALA A 97 48.22 -107.59 -18.61
N ALA A 98 48.18 -108.53 -17.66
CA ALA A 98 47.61 -108.33 -16.33
C ALA A 98 48.43 -107.30 -15.53
N SER A 99 49.77 -107.38 -15.60
CA SER A 99 50.68 -106.42 -14.98
C SER A 99 50.50 -104.99 -15.55
N LEU A 100 50.42 -104.86 -16.88
CA LEU A 100 50.19 -103.58 -17.56
C LEU A 100 48.82 -102.97 -17.23
N ARG A 101 47.77 -103.79 -17.07
CA ARG A 101 46.46 -103.32 -16.59
C ARG A 101 46.51 -102.90 -15.13
N ALA A 102 47.26 -103.62 -14.29
CA ALA A 102 47.44 -103.27 -12.87
C ALA A 102 48.22 -101.95 -12.71
N SER A 103 49.25 -101.70 -13.51
CA SER A 103 49.96 -100.40 -13.50
C SER A 103 49.09 -99.28 -14.06
N ALA A 104 48.48 -99.46 -15.23
CA ALA A 104 47.63 -98.43 -15.85
C ALA A 104 46.41 -98.05 -14.99
N THR A 105 45.84 -98.99 -14.23
CA THR A 105 44.78 -98.67 -13.26
C THR A 105 45.32 -97.90 -12.06
N ALA A 106 46.46 -98.32 -11.48
CA ALA A 106 47.11 -97.58 -10.38
C ALA A 106 47.50 -96.14 -10.79
N ASP A 107 48.12 -95.96 -11.96
CA ASP A 107 48.46 -94.66 -12.53
C ASP A 107 47.21 -93.78 -12.72
N ALA A 108 46.10 -94.37 -13.20
CA ALA A 108 44.83 -93.67 -13.37
C ALA A 108 44.16 -93.31 -12.02
N GLU A 109 44.37 -94.07 -10.96
CA GLU A 109 43.89 -93.74 -9.61
C GLU A 109 44.76 -92.64 -8.95
N GLU A 110 46.07 -92.68 -9.13
CA GLU A 110 46.98 -91.60 -8.70
C GLU A 110 46.67 -90.30 -9.43
N HIS A 111 46.52 -90.31 -10.76
CA HIS A 111 46.13 -89.12 -11.52
C HIS A 111 44.76 -88.59 -11.09
N ARG A 112 43.79 -89.46 -10.81
CA ARG A 112 42.46 -89.06 -10.28
C ARG A 112 42.61 -88.36 -8.94
N ARG A 113 43.37 -88.93 -8.01
CA ARG A 113 43.66 -88.33 -6.69
C ARG A 113 44.33 -86.96 -6.79
N LEU A 114 45.33 -86.82 -7.68
CA LEU A 114 46.04 -85.56 -7.89
C LEU A 114 45.14 -84.48 -8.52
N VAL A 115 44.24 -84.86 -9.43
CA VAL A 115 43.23 -83.96 -10.00
C VAL A 115 42.17 -83.56 -8.96
N GLU A 116 41.74 -84.48 -8.11
CA GLU A 116 40.79 -84.19 -7.00
C GLU A 116 41.41 -83.27 -5.94
N GLU A 117 42.67 -83.49 -5.57
CA GLU A 117 43.41 -82.65 -4.62
C GLU A 117 43.63 -81.23 -5.18
N SER A 118 44.15 -81.11 -6.40
CA SER A 118 44.37 -79.79 -7.03
C SER A 118 43.05 -79.05 -7.28
N ALA A 119 41.97 -79.74 -7.66
CA ALA A 119 40.64 -79.14 -7.76
C ALA A 119 40.08 -78.69 -6.39
N ALA A 120 40.42 -79.36 -5.29
CA ALA A 120 40.05 -78.94 -3.95
C ALA A 120 40.87 -77.70 -3.50
N GLN A 121 42.17 -77.67 -3.79
CA GLN A 121 43.04 -76.51 -3.52
C GLN A 121 42.56 -75.27 -4.27
N VAL A 122 42.31 -75.36 -5.57
CA VAL A 122 41.82 -74.24 -6.40
C VAL A 122 40.45 -73.72 -5.93
N ARG A 123 39.53 -74.59 -5.50
CA ARG A 123 38.26 -74.16 -4.88
C ARG A 123 38.50 -73.40 -3.58
N ALA A 124 39.31 -73.95 -2.69
CA ALA A 124 39.63 -73.30 -1.40
C ALA A 124 40.41 -71.98 -1.58
N GLU A 125 41.10 -71.76 -2.69
CA GLU A 125 41.69 -70.47 -3.07
C GLU A 125 40.66 -69.49 -3.63
N ALA A 126 39.78 -69.94 -4.53
CA ALA A 126 38.70 -69.14 -5.07
C ALA A 126 37.70 -68.67 -3.99
N ASP A 127 37.34 -69.55 -3.05
CA ASP A 127 36.45 -69.23 -1.93
C ASP A 127 37.09 -68.18 -0.99
N ARG A 128 38.37 -68.35 -0.64
CA ARG A 128 39.12 -67.36 0.17
C ARG A 128 39.21 -66.01 -0.54
N TYR A 129 39.52 -65.99 -1.84
CA TYR A 129 39.57 -64.75 -2.61
C TYR A 129 38.19 -64.07 -2.69
N ALA A 130 37.11 -64.83 -2.85
CA ALA A 130 35.75 -64.31 -2.81
C ALA A 130 35.36 -63.74 -1.43
N ASP A 131 35.85 -64.32 -0.34
CA ASP A 131 35.69 -63.77 1.02
C ASP A 131 36.50 -62.49 1.23
N GLU A 132 37.77 -62.45 0.81
CA GLU A 132 38.62 -61.26 0.90
C GLU A 132 38.06 -60.08 0.09
N VAL A 133 37.58 -60.33 -1.14
CA VAL A 133 36.95 -59.31 -1.99
C VAL A 133 35.63 -58.81 -1.39
N ARG A 134 34.80 -59.69 -0.82
CA ARG A 134 33.57 -59.29 -0.12
C ARG A 134 33.86 -58.44 1.12
N GLN A 135 34.75 -58.91 1.99
CA GLN A 135 35.13 -58.17 3.21
C GLN A 135 35.71 -56.79 2.89
N ARG A 136 36.56 -56.67 1.85
CA ARG A 136 37.07 -55.38 1.40
C ARG A 136 35.94 -54.47 0.89
N ALA A 137 35.03 -54.99 0.07
CA ALA A 137 33.89 -54.22 -0.45
C ALA A 137 32.94 -53.75 0.67
N ASP A 138 32.68 -54.59 1.68
CA ASP A 138 31.87 -54.24 2.85
C ASP A 138 32.53 -53.12 3.69
N VAL A 139 33.85 -53.19 3.88
CA VAL A 139 34.62 -52.12 4.56
C VAL A 139 34.58 -50.82 3.76
N GLU A 140 34.89 -50.84 2.47
CA GLU A 140 34.86 -49.67 1.58
C GLU A 140 33.45 -49.03 1.54
N ALA A 141 32.40 -49.83 1.43
CA ALA A 141 31.02 -49.37 1.49
C ALA A 141 30.67 -48.74 2.85
N SER A 142 31.12 -49.34 3.97
CA SER A 142 30.91 -48.80 5.31
C SER A 142 31.60 -47.44 5.51
N GLU A 143 32.83 -47.27 4.98
CA GLU A 143 33.55 -46.01 5.00
C GLU A 143 32.86 -44.93 4.17
N ILE A 144 32.39 -45.27 2.96
CA ILE A 144 31.67 -44.34 2.09
C ILE A 144 30.38 -43.86 2.78
N VAL A 145 29.61 -44.75 3.40
CA VAL A 145 28.38 -44.41 4.13
C VAL A 145 28.69 -43.59 5.39
N ALA A 146 29.74 -43.91 6.14
CA ALA A 146 30.15 -43.13 7.31
C ALA A 146 30.58 -41.70 6.93
N ARG A 147 31.38 -41.59 5.88
CA ARG A 147 31.88 -40.33 5.31
C ARG A 147 30.73 -39.45 4.79
N ALA A 148 29.82 -40.01 4.00
CA ALA A 148 28.65 -39.30 3.50
C ALA A 148 27.73 -38.79 4.63
N LYS A 149 27.58 -39.56 5.73
CA LYS A 149 26.86 -39.10 6.92
C LYS A 149 27.58 -37.95 7.63
N GLN A 150 28.91 -38.01 7.76
CA GLN A 150 29.70 -36.92 8.34
C GLN A 150 29.61 -35.64 7.50
N GLU A 151 29.77 -35.76 6.18
CA GLU A 151 29.66 -34.65 5.21
C GLU A 151 28.24 -34.04 5.24
N SER A 152 27.19 -34.87 5.27
CA SER A 152 25.80 -34.41 5.41
C SER A 152 25.51 -33.74 6.76
N THR A 153 26.11 -34.20 7.86
CA THR A 153 25.90 -33.60 9.18
C THR A 153 26.59 -32.23 9.25
N ALA A 154 27.84 -32.14 8.80
CA ALA A 154 28.58 -30.88 8.73
C ALA A 154 27.86 -29.82 7.86
N LEU A 155 27.26 -30.23 6.75
CA LEU A 155 26.45 -29.36 5.88
C LEU A 155 25.17 -28.86 6.57
N LEU A 156 24.48 -29.72 7.33
CA LEU A 156 23.30 -29.33 8.12
C LEU A 156 23.67 -28.39 9.27
N ASP A 157 24.79 -28.63 9.95
CA ASP A 157 25.28 -27.75 11.01
C ASP A 157 25.69 -26.36 10.45
N ASP A 158 26.26 -26.30 9.24
CA ASP A 158 26.67 -25.05 8.62
C ASP A 158 25.49 -24.24 8.08
N ALA A 159 24.55 -24.91 7.39
CA ALA A 159 23.28 -24.30 7.01
C ALA A 159 22.47 -23.84 8.24
N GLY A 160 22.55 -24.58 9.36
CA GLY A 160 21.94 -24.20 10.64
C GLY A 160 22.57 -22.94 11.25
N ARG A 161 23.90 -22.79 11.18
CA ARG A 161 24.61 -21.57 11.58
C ARG A 161 24.23 -20.39 10.67
N GLU A 162 24.33 -20.54 9.35
CA GLU A 162 24.04 -19.48 8.40
C GLU A 162 22.58 -19.02 8.51
N ALA A 163 21.62 -19.94 8.58
CA ALA A 163 20.21 -19.62 8.75
C ALA A 163 19.89 -18.97 10.10
N SER A 164 20.76 -19.10 11.11
CA SER A 164 20.61 -18.42 12.40
C SER A 164 21.23 -17.01 12.35
N ALA A 165 22.46 -16.87 11.84
CA ALA A 165 23.10 -15.58 11.62
C ALA A 165 22.25 -14.65 10.73
N ARG A 166 21.71 -15.14 9.61
CA ARG A 166 20.81 -14.36 8.73
C ARG A 166 19.49 -13.96 9.41
N ARG A 167 19.03 -14.69 10.43
CA ARG A 167 17.86 -14.29 11.24
C ARG A 167 18.23 -13.22 12.25
N GLU A 168 19.34 -13.38 12.96
CA GLU A 168 19.88 -12.36 13.88
C GLU A 168 20.17 -11.03 13.16
N GLU A 169 20.76 -11.07 11.96
CA GLU A 169 20.97 -9.91 11.08
C GLU A 169 19.64 -9.25 10.67
N ALA A 170 18.64 -10.03 10.28
CA ALA A 170 17.33 -9.52 9.89
C ALA A 170 16.56 -8.92 11.08
N GLU A 171 16.59 -9.57 12.24
CA GLU A 171 15.95 -9.11 13.48
C GLU A 171 16.62 -7.82 13.99
N ALA A 172 17.95 -7.74 13.98
CA ALA A 172 18.68 -6.51 14.29
C ALA A 172 18.36 -5.38 13.29
N TYR A 173 18.23 -5.70 12.01
CA TYR A 173 17.83 -4.72 10.99
C TYR A 173 16.40 -4.20 11.23
N PHE A 174 15.43 -5.09 11.47
CA PHE A 174 14.04 -4.72 11.76
C PHE A 174 13.90 -3.89 13.04
N GLU A 175 14.56 -4.26 14.14
CA GLU A 175 14.51 -3.47 15.37
C GLU A 175 15.24 -2.13 15.21
N SER A 176 16.30 -2.04 14.38
CA SER A 176 16.93 -0.76 14.03
C SER A 176 16.01 0.15 13.20
N GLN A 177 15.20 -0.41 12.29
CA GLN A 177 14.17 0.35 11.57
C GLN A 177 13.07 0.81 12.53
N ARG A 178 12.60 -0.07 13.42
CA ARG A 178 11.56 0.22 14.41
C ARG A 178 11.99 1.32 15.38
N ALA A 179 13.22 1.27 15.89
CA ALA A 179 13.79 2.31 16.75
C ALA A 179 13.90 3.65 16.00
N ARG A 180 14.32 3.64 14.72
CA ARG A 180 14.37 4.85 13.89
C ARG A 180 12.98 5.43 13.60
N ALA A 181 11.98 4.58 13.35
CA ALA A 181 10.60 5.00 13.14
C ALA A 181 9.98 5.58 14.42
N ALA A 182 10.25 4.98 15.58
CA ALA A 182 9.82 5.49 16.89
C ALA A 182 10.47 6.84 17.23
N ALA A 183 11.78 7.00 16.97
CA ALA A 183 12.47 8.28 17.12
C ALA A 183 11.87 9.37 16.22
N ALA A 184 11.72 9.09 14.92
CA ALA A 184 11.11 10.03 13.99
C ALA A 184 9.66 10.40 14.38
N ALA A 185 8.88 9.45 14.89
CA ALA A 185 7.53 9.72 15.40
C ALA A 185 7.54 10.66 16.63
N ALA A 186 8.51 10.50 17.54
CA ALA A 186 8.69 11.40 18.68
C ALA A 186 9.16 12.80 18.25
N ASP A 187 10.04 12.90 17.25
CA ASP A 187 10.48 14.18 16.67
C ASP A 187 9.30 14.90 15.98
N PHE A 188 8.44 14.16 15.25
CA PHE A 188 7.20 14.69 14.67
C PHE A 188 6.18 15.10 15.73
N GLU A 189 6.10 14.41 16.88
CA GLU A 189 5.24 14.85 17.98
C GLU A 189 5.79 16.12 18.62
N SER A 190 7.09 16.20 18.97
CA SER A 190 7.71 17.40 19.55
C SER A 190 7.47 18.63 18.67
N THR A 191 7.79 18.52 17.38
CA THR A 191 7.60 19.63 16.42
C THR A 191 6.12 19.97 16.18
N LEU A 192 5.18 19.05 16.42
CA LEU A 192 3.75 19.35 16.40
C LEU A 192 3.30 20.09 17.68
N GLN A 193 3.79 19.69 18.86
CA GLN A 193 3.48 20.38 20.12
C GLN A 193 4.12 21.78 20.14
N GLU A 194 5.40 21.93 19.75
CA GLU A 194 6.06 23.24 19.60
C GLU A 194 5.27 24.21 18.69
N ARG A 195 4.71 23.69 17.58
CA ARG A 195 3.85 24.47 16.69
C ARG A 195 2.49 24.82 17.30
N ARG A 196 1.91 23.97 18.15
CA ARG A 196 0.68 24.25 18.91
C ARG A 196 0.93 25.28 20.01
N ASP A 197 1.99 25.12 20.78
CA ASP A 197 2.38 26.04 21.85
C ASP A 197 2.71 27.42 21.26
N ARG A 198 3.39 27.47 20.11
CA ARG A 198 3.58 28.71 19.36
C ARG A 198 2.27 29.32 18.87
N ALA A 199 1.38 28.53 18.26
CA ALA A 199 0.11 29.03 17.74
C ALA A 199 -0.82 29.56 18.86
N THR A 200 -0.83 28.91 20.02
CA THR A 200 -1.59 29.38 21.20
C THR A 200 -0.97 30.63 21.83
N GLN A 201 0.36 30.77 21.84
CA GLN A 201 1.02 32.02 22.23
C GLN A 201 0.70 33.17 21.26
N GLU A 202 0.79 32.94 19.95
CA GLU A 202 0.45 33.94 18.93
C GLU A 202 -1.05 34.32 18.99
N PHE A 203 -1.94 33.36 19.26
CA PHE A 203 -3.38 33.60 19.42
C PHE A 203 -3.70 34.39 20.71
N THR A 204 -3.17 34.00 21.87
CA THR A 204 -3.42 34.71 23.13
C THR A 204 -2.82 36.12 23.16
N LEU A 205 -1.68 36.34 22.48
CA LEU A 205 -1.16 37.69 22.24
C LEU A 205 -2.11 38.50 21.34
N ALA A 206 -2.66 37.90 20.27
CA ALA A 206 -3.65 38.56 19.43
C ALA A 206 -4.91 38.92 20.22
N GLU A 207 -5.51 37.97 20.96
CA GLU A 207 -6.65 38.21 21.85
C GLU A 207 -6.39 39.37 22.83
N GLY A 208 -5.23 39.39 23.49
CA GLY A 208 -4.83 40.49 24.37
C GLY A 208 -4.80 41.85 23.67
N THR A 209 -4.32 41.92 22.42
CA THR A 209 -4.36 43.17 21.64
C THR A 209 -5.76 43.54 21.12
N HIS A 210 -6.65 42.57 20.92
CA HIS A 210 -8.04 42.83 20.56
C HIS A 210 -8.85 43.33 21.76
N GLU A 211 -8.69 42.70 22.92
CA GLU A 211 -9.30 43.12 24.20
C GLU A 211 -8.90 44.55 24.57
N LEU A 212 -7.60 44.89 24.50
CA LEU A 212 -7.14 46.25 24.76
C LEU A 212 -7.74 47.29 23.79
N ARG A 213 -7.92 46.95 22.51
CA ARG A 213 -8.59 47.83 21.53
C ARG A 213 -10.09 47.97 21.80
N LEU A 214 -10.76 46.92 22.27
CA LEU A 214 -12.17 46.98 22.65
C LEU A 214 -12.35 47.85 23.90
N GLN A 215 -11.45 47.75 24.88
CA GLN A 215 -11.42 48.62 26.05
C GLN A 215 -11.17 50.08 25.66
N GLU A 216 -10.19 50.37 24.80
CA GLU A 216 -9.93 51.73 24.30
C GLU A 216 -11.16 52.31 23.57
N LEU A 217 -11.78 51.54 22.68
CA LEU A 217 -13.00 51.96 21.97
C LEU A 217 -14.20 52.14 22.92
N GLN A 218 -14.30 51.35 23.98
CA GLN A 218 -15.33 51.51 25.01
C GLN A 218 -15.10 52.77 25.85
N GLU A 219 -13.86 53.08 26.26
CA GLU A 219 -13.54 54.34 26.96
C GLU A 219 -13.79 55.58 26.07
N GLN A 220 -13.51 55.48 24.76
CA GLN A 220 -13.85 56.52 23.79
C GLN A 220 -15.38 56.67 23.62
N ALA A 221 -16.14 55.58 23.59
CA ALA A 221 -17.60 55.63 23.54
C ALA A 221 -18.21 56.23 24.83
N ASP A 222 -17.67 55.88 26.00
CA ASP A 222 -18.08 56.39 27.31
C ASP A 222 -17.81 57.89 27.46
N THR A 223 -16.67 58.38 26.95
CA THR A 223 -16.34 59.81 26.97
C THR A 223 -17.23 60.60 26.01
N LEU A 224 -17.40 60.13 24.76
CA LEU A 224 -18.34 60.74 23.79
C LEU A 224 -19.79 60.74 24.28
N ALA A 225 -20.23 59.70 25.01
CA ALA A 225 -21.56 59.66 25.61
C ALA A 225 -21.75 60.73 26.70
N ARG A 226 -20.74 60.94 27.56
CA ARG A 226 -20.76 62.00 28.58
C ARG A 226 -20.71 63.39 27.95
N GLU A 227 -19.85 63.61 26.97
CA GLU A 227 -19.80 64.88 26.22
C GLU A 227 -21.13 65.19 25.53
N ALA A 228 -21.79 64.18 24.93
CA ALA A 228 -23.10 64.34 24.32
C ALA A 228 -24.22 64.62 25.35
N GLU A 229 -24.17 64.01 26.54
CA GLU A 229 -25.10 64.31 27.63
C GLU A 229 -24.87 65.72 28.21
N GLU A 230 -23.63 66.13 28.42
CA GLU A 230 -23.28 67.49 28.87
C GLU A 230 -23.69 68.56 27.84
N GLN A 231 -23.42 68.32 26.55
CA GLN A 231 -23.90 69.20 25.48
C GLN A 231 -25.44 69.26 25.43
N ARG A 232 -26.12 68.14 25.63
CA ARG A 232 -27.60 68.10 25.68
C ARG A 232 -28.14 68.82 26.91
N ALA A 233 -27.49 68.71 28.08
CA ALA A 233 -27.83 69.44 29.29
C ALA A 233 -27.63 70.96 29.08
N ALA A 234 -26.50 71.38 28.49
CA ALA A 234 -26.23 72.77 28.15
C ALA A 234 -27.28 73.32 27.17
N ARG A 235 -27.56 72.64 26.05
CA ARG A 235 -28.57 73.07 25.06
C ARG A 235 -29.99 73.11 25.64
N THR A 236 -30.34 72.21 26.55
CA THR A 236 -31.67 72.25 27.20
C THR A 236 -31.76 73.36 28.24
N ALA A 237 -30.68 73.67 28.97
CA ALA A 237 -30.61 74.82 29.87
C ALA A 237 -30.64 76.17 29.10
N GLU A 238 -29.92 76.28 27.99
CA GLU A 238 -30.00 77.41 27.06
C GLU A 238 -31.44 77.61 26.56
N ALA A 239 -32.09 76.55 26.06
CA ALA A 239 -33.46 76.60 25.57
C ALA A 239 -34.46 76.97 26.67
N GLN A 240 -34.29 76.47 27.90
CA GLN A 240 -35.10 76.87 29.06
C GLN A 240 -34.91 78.35 29.39
N SER A 241 -33.67 78.84 29.43
CA SER A 241 -33.34 80.24 29.67
C SER A 241 -33.95 81.17 28.62
N ILE A 242 -33.88 80.81 27.33
CA ILE A 242 -34.53 81.54 26.23
C ILE A 242 -36.05 81.54 26.40
N LEU A 243 -36.65 80.40 26.72
CA LEU A 243 -38.10 80.29 26.95
C LEU A 243 -38.56 81.11 28.15
N ASP A 244 -37.80 81.13 29.25
CA ASP A 244 -38.15 81.90 30.45
C ASP A 244 -37.91 83.40 30.27
N HIS A 245 -36.87 83.80 29.53
CA HIS A 245 -36.68 85.17 29.09
C HIS A 245 -37.83 85.65 28.20
N ALA A 246 -38.22 84.86 27.20
CA ALA A 246 -39.35 85.18 26.31
C ALA A 246 -40.70 85.21 27.05
N LYS A 247 -40.92 84.33 28.04
CA LYS A 247 -42.09 84.41 28.95
C LYS A 247 -42.06 85.68 29.78
N ALA A 248 -40.91 86.06 30.32
CA ALA A 248 -40.75 87.29 31.11
C ALA A 248 -41.06 88.53 30.25
N GLU A 249 -40.50 88.62 29.05
CA GLU A 249 -40.78 89.69 28.09
C GLU A 249 -42.26 89.71 27.67
N ALA A 250 -42.85 88.56 27.34
CA ALA A 250 -44.28 88.47 27.04
C ALA A 250 -45.15 88.91 28.23
N SER A 251 -44.79 88.56 29.46
CA SER A 251 -45.50 89.01 30.66
C SER A 251 -45.36 90.52 30.91
N ALA A 252 -44.19 91.10 30.60
CA ALA A 252 -43.94 92.53 30.68
C ALA A 252 -44.68 93.31 29.58
N MET A 253 -44.71 92.79 28.36
CA MET A 253 -45.53 93.33 27.26
C MET A 253 -47.03 93.26 27.59
N VAL A 254 -47.54 92.14 28.11
CA VAL A 254 -48.93 92.03 28.55
C VAL A 254 -49.23 92.96 29.72
N THR A 255 -48.29 93.19 30.63
CA THR A 255 -48.48 94.11 31.77
C THR A 255 -48.47 95.57 31.32
N THR A 256 -47.50 95.99 30.52
CA THR A 256 -47.45 97.35 29.96
C THR A 256 -48.61 97.63 29.00
N ALA A 257 -49.06 96.66 28.20
CA ALA A 257 -50.28 96.77 27.39
C ALA A 257 -51.54 96.91 28.27
N LYS A 258 -51.63 96.18 29.39
CA LYS A 258 -52.72 96.37 30.38
C LYS A 258 -52.67 97.75 31.02
N GLU A 259 -51.50 98.23 31.44
CA GLU A 259 -51.35 99.58 32.00
C GLU A 259 -51.69 100.69 30.99
N GLN A 260 -51.34 100.50 29.71
CA GLN A 260 -51.72 101.39 28.62
C GLN A 260 -53.24 101.33 28.37
N ALA A 261 -53.84 100.14 28.34
CA ALA A 261 -55.28 99.98 28.19
C ALA A 261 -56.06 100.59 29.38
N ASP A 262 -55.58 100.42 30.62
CA ASP A 262 -56.13 101.04 31.81
C ASP A 262 -55.97 102.57 31.79
N ARG A 263 -54.85 103.09 31.27
CA ARG A 263 -54.63 104.52 31.10
C ARG A 263 -55.57 105.09 30.05
N ILE A 264 -55.59 104.52 28.84
CA ILE A 264 -56.53 104.88 27.76
C ILE A 264 -57.97 104.79 28.25
N ARG A 265 -58.32 103.76 29.04
CA ARG A 265 -59.65 103.63 29.64
C ARG A 265 -59.96 104.74 30.64
N ARG A 266 -59.05 105.06 31.58
CA ARG A 266 -59.26 106.13 32.56
C ARG A 266 -59.32 107.50 31.90
N ASP A 267 -58.49 107.74 30.88
CA ASP A 267 -58.52 108.97 30.10
C ASP A 267 -59.80 109.04 29.25
N SER A 268 -60.26 107.94 28.66
CA SER A 268 -61.56 107.84 27.96
C SER A 268 -62.75 108.03 28.91
N GLU A 269 -62.73 107.44 30.11
CA GLU A 269 -63.76 107.64 31.15
C GLU A 269 -63.77 109.09 31.63
N ARG A 270 -62.61 109.74 31.72
CA ARG A 270 -62.45 111.15 32.06
C ARG A 270 -62.91 112.09 30.94
N GLU A 271 -62.62 111.76 29.68
CA GLU A 271 -63.12 112.48 28.50
C GLU A 271 -64.62 112.30 28.32
N LEU A 272 -65.15 111.10 28.56
CA LEU A 272 -66.58 110.81 28.51
C LEU A 272 -67.33 111.46 29.67
N ALA A 273 -66.74 111.53 30.87
CA ALA A 273 -67.24 112.33 31.98
C ALA A 273 -67.20 113.84 31.66
N ALA A 274 -66.14 114.35 31.04
CA ALA A 274 -66.04 115.74 30.61
C ALA A 274 -67.02 116.08 29.46
N ALA A 275 -67.24 115.15 28.53
CA ALA A 275 -68.22 115.25 27.45
C ALA A 275 -69.66 115.19 28.00
N THR A 276 -69.91 114.35 29.01
CA THR A 276 -71.19 114.31 29.73
C THR A 276 -71.42 115.61 30.50
N ALA A 277 -70.41 116.14 31.21
CA ALA A 277 -70.49 117.44 31.86
C ALA A 277 -70.68 118.61 30.86
N ARG A 278 -70.10 118.53 29.65
CA ARG A 278 -70.39 119.46 28.54
C ARG A 278 -71.83 119.31 28.05
N ARG A 279 -72.32 118.07 27.81
CA ARG A 279 -73.71 117.80 27.41
C ARG A 279 -74.70 118.31 28.46
N ASP A 280 -74.41 118.11 29.74
CA ASP A 280 -75.31 118.44 30.84
C ASP A 280 -75.26 119.94 31.17
N SER A 281 -74.12 120.60 31.01
CA SER A 281 -74.06 122.07 31.05
C SER A 281 -74.72 122.73 29.84
N ILE A 282 -74.60 122.16 28.62
CA ILE A 282 -75.39 122.59 27.45
C ILE A 282 -76.89 122.36 27.69
N THR A 283 -77.28 121.22 28.29
CA THR A 283 -78.68 120.92 28.63
C THR A 283 -79.21 121.88 29.69
N ALA A 284 -78.40 122.23 30.69
CA ALA A 284 -78.72 123.24 31.70
C ALA A 284 -78.81 124.65 31.09
N GLN A 285 -77.92 125.02 30.18
CA GLN A 285 -77.97 126.29 29.44
C GLN A 285 -79.23 126.38 28.57
N LEU A 286 -79.56 125.33 27.82
CA LEU A 286 -80.80 125.24 27.05
C LEU A 286 -82.06 125.27 27.94
N SER A 287 -82.00 124.68 29.14
CA SER A 287 -83.07 124.77 30.14
C SER A 287 -83.23 126.19 30.69
N ASN A 288 -82.12 126.87 30.99
CA ASN A 288 -82.14 128.24 31.51
C ASN A 288 -82.59 129.25 30.44
N VAL A 289 -82.15 129.09 29.19
CA VAL A 289 -82.64 129.86 28.04
C VAL A 289 -84.13 129.58 27.78
N ARG A 290 -84.59 128.32 27.92
CA ARG A 290 -86.02 127.97 27.83
C ARG A 290 -86.85 128.66 28.92
N ASN A 291 -86.34 128.80 30.13
CA ASN A 291 -87.02 129.53 31.22
C ASN A 291 -86.98 131.06 31.04
N MET A 292 -85.87 131.62 30.55
CA MET A 292 -85.80 133.07 30.26
C MET A 292 -86.69 133.46 29.08
N LEU A 293 -86.77 132.63 28.04
CA LEU A 293 -87.71 132.82 26.92
C LEU A 293 -89.17 132.54 27.29
N ALA A 294 -89.46 131.91 28.44
CA ALA A 294 -90.83 131.78 28.95
C ALA A 294 -91.39 133.10 29.54
N THR A 295 -90.58 134.16 29.63
CA THR A 295 -90.96 135.44 30.28
C THR A 295 -91.16 136.59 29.28
N LEU A 296 -90.83 136.43 27.99
CA LEU A 296 -91.08 137.45 26.97
C LEU A 296 -91.29 136.85 25.56
N GLY A 297 -92.55 136.76 25.13
CA GLY A 297 -92.93 136.33 23.78
C GLY A 297 -93.18 134.83 23.63
N GLY A 298 -94.31 134.47 23.01
CA GLY A 298 -94.64 133.08 22.61
C GLY A 298 -94.43 132.85 21.11
N ALA A 299 -95.07 131.78 20.60
CA ALA A 299 -94.91 131.19 19.25
C ALA A 299 -93.62 130.34 19.11
N SER A 300 -93.73 129.02 18.84
CA SER A 300 -94.02 128.37 17.54
C SER A 300 -92.72 128.15 16.74
N ALA A 301 -92.06 126.98 16.76
CA ALA A 301 -92.46 125.63 16.29
C ALA A 301 -92.19 125.37 14.79
N LEU A 302 -92.07 124.07 14.46
CA LEU A 302 -92.10 123.42 13.13
C LEU A 302 -90.76 123.19 12.38
N GLY A 303 -90.36 121.91 12.30
CA GLY A 303 -89.74 121.28 11.11
C GLY A 303 -88.22 121.41 10.88
N GLN A 304 -87.61 120.67 9.93
CA GLN A 304 -88.04 119.41 9.26
C GLN A 304 -86.90 118.83 8.37
N ALA A 305 -86.67 117.50 8.43
CA ALA A 305 -85.88 116.67 7.47
C ALA A 305 -84.38 117.04 7.27
N GLY A 306 -83.51 116.21 6.68
CA GLY A 306 -83.63 114.83 6.17
C GLY A 306 -82.35 114.40 5.40
N PHE A 307 -82.31 113.16 4.88
CA PHE A 307 -81.21 112.54 4.11
C PHE A 307 -79.90 112.34 4.92
N GLY A 308 -78.98 111.40 4.61
CA GLY A 308 -78.72 110.63 3.37
C GLY A 308 -77.55 111.26 2.59
N ASP A 309 -76.59 110.55 1.99
CA ASP A 309 -76.37 109.09 1.87
C ASP A 309 -74.90 108.78 1.47
N ASP A 310 -74.44 107.55 1.68
CA ASP A 310 -73.30 106.78 1.07
C ASP A 310 -71.87 107.37 0.78
N ALA A 311 -70.95 106.45 0.42
CA ALA A 311 -69.87 106.54 -0.59
C ALA A 311 -68.39 106.94 -0.26
N THR A 312 -67.55 105.89 -0.17
CA THR A 312 -66.27 105.60 -0.91
C THR A 312 -64.96 106.44 -0.85
N ASP A 313 -63.86 105.67 -0.71
CA ASP A 313 -62.54 105.68 -1.42
C ASP A 313 -61.44 106.76 -1.26
N GLU A 314 -60.23 106.28 -0.90
CA GLU A 314 -58.90 106.29 -1.60
C GLU A 314 -58.47 107.45 -2.56
N PRO A 315 -57.14 107.66 -2.90
CA PRO A 315 -56.18 106.62 -3.33
C PRO A 315 -54.63 106.80 -3.16
N ALA A 316 -53.89 105.71 -3.44
CA ALA A 316 -52.55 105.58 -4.08
C ALA A 316 -51.28 106.24 -3.43
N ALA A 317 -50.01 105.83 -3.68
CA ALA A 317 -49.30 104.99 -4.69
C ALA A 317 -47.90 104.57 -4.08
N LYS A 318 -46.85 103.89 -4.63
CA LYS A 318 -46.34 103.11 -5.82
C LYS A 318 -44.86 102.71 -5.45
N GLU A 319 -43.95 101.99 -6.13
CA GLU A 319 -43.79 100.86 -7.11
C GLU A 319 -42.24 100.62 -7.23
N GLU A 320 -41.62 99.50 -7.65
CA GLU A 320 -42.02 98.12 -8.00
C GLU A 320 -41.22 97.14 -7.07
N ALA A 321 -40.66 95.95 -7.34
CA ALA A 321 -40.49 94.96 -8.45
C ALA A 321 -40.54 93.53 -7.81
N ARG A 322 -40.70 92.35 -8.45
CA ARG A 322 -40.31 91.72 -9.75
C ARG A 322 -38.87 91.14 -9.78
N THR A 323 -38.62 89.88 -10.21
CA THR A 323 -39.34 88.99 -11.16
C THR A 323 -39.40 87.49 -10.79
N GLU A 324 -40.33 86.79 -11.48
CA GLU A 324 -40.47 85.37 -11.91
C GLU A 324 -39.30 84.36 -11.68
N ALA A 325 -39.47 83.02 -11.68
CA ALA A 325 -40.48 82.16 -12.34
C ALA A 325 -40.80 80.84 -11.58
N ALA A 326 -41.54 79.92 -12.21
CA ALA A 326 -42.05 78.65 -11.62
C ALA A 326 -41.65 77.39 -12.41
N ALA A 327 -41.77 76.21 -11.78
CA ALA A 327 -41.81 74.88 -12.41
C ALA A 327 -42.50 73.85 -11.48
N GLU A 328 -43.01 72.76 -12.06
CA GLU A 328 -43.74 71.67 -11.38
C GLU A 328 -42.93 70.34 -11.37
N THR A 329 -43.64 69.25 -11.04
CA THR A 329 -43.45 67.84 -11.47
C THR A 329 -42.57 66.85 -10.67
N GLU A 330 -43.26 65.75 -10.30
CA GLU A 330 -42.89 64.32 -10.33
C GLU A 330 -41.58 63.78 -9.71
N ALA A 331 -41.77 62.72 -8.91
CA ALA A 331 -40.95 61.51 -9.00
C ALA A 331 -41.60 60.58 -10.05
N PRO A 332 -40.84 59.73 -10.78
CA PRO A 332 -40.46 58.44 -10.18
C PRO A 332 -39.14 57.81 -10.69
N GLU A 333 -38.96 56.54 -10.35
CA GLU A 333 -38.17 55.48 -11.03
C GLU A 333 -36.65 55.31 -10.81
N VAL A 334 -36.24 54.06 -11.04
CA VAL A 334 -34.91 53.46 -10.88
C VAL A 334 -34.37 52.98 -12.24
N PRO A 335 -33.04 52.98 -12.42
CA PRO A 335 -32.33 51.74 -12.79
C PRO A 335 -31.16 51.47 -11.81
N ALA A 336 -30.81 50.25 -11.38
CA ALA A 336 -30.56 48.96 -12.05
C ALA A 336 -29.05 48.73 -12.36
N GLU A 337 -28.55 47.54 -11.97
CA GLU A 337 -27.36 46.77 -12.44
C GLU A 337 -26.00 47.53 -12.61
N THR A 338 -24.93 47.15 -11.92
CA THR A 338 -24.16 45.88 -12.10
C THR A 338 -23.85 45.20 -10.75
N ASP A 339 -24.07 43.89 -10.58
CA ASP A 339 -23.33 42.75 -11.15
C ASP A 339 -21.84 42.67 -10.72
N ARG A 340 -21.56 41.75 -9.78
CA ARG A 340 -20.60 40.62 -9.96
C ARG A 340 -20.62 39.64 -8.78
N THR A 341 -21.36 38.55 -9.00
CA THR A 341 -21.03 37.15 -8.63
C THR A 341 -20.10 36.88 -7.44
N ASP A 342 -20.66 36.24 -6.40
CA ASP A 342 -20.04 35.03 -5.84
C ASP A 342 -19.96 33.94 -6.93
N GLU A 343 -18.86 33.18 -7.02
CA GLU A 343 -18.90 31.72 -7.24
C GLU A 343 -17.60 31.05 -6.75
N SER A 344 -17.64 29.73 -6.52
CA SER A 344 -16.68 28.96 -5.74
C SER A 344 -15.91 27.89 -6.53
N ALA A 345 -14.71 27.57 -6.04
CA ALA A 345 -14.12 26.22 -5.97
C ALA A 345 -13.92 25.37 -7.26
N ALA A 346 -12.66 25.30 -7.70
CA ALA A 346 -11.96 24.11 -8.22
C ALA A 346 -10.45 24.32 -7.92
N VAL A 347 -9.60 23.37 -7.49
CA VAL A 347 -9.63 21.89 -7.41
C VAL A 347 -9.58 21.18 -8.76
N ASP A 348 -8.36 21.10 -9.29
CA ASP A 348 -7.83 20.18 -10.31
C ASP A 348 -6.30 20.20 -10.06
N GLU A 349 -5.69 19.25 -9.35
CA GLU A 349 -5.43 17.84 -9.66
C GLU A 349 -4.46 17.64 -10.85
N SER A 350 -3.40 16.86 -10.61
CA SER A 350 -2.42 16.48 -11.63
C SER A 350 -2.72 15.07 -12.12
N PRO A 351 -2.66 14.82 -13.43
CA PRO A 351 -1.69 13.79 -13.85
C PRO A 351 -1.02 14.06 -15.20
N ASP A 352 0.21 13.58 -15.34
CA ASP A 352 0.59 12.84 -16.55
C ASP A 352 1.62 11.74 -16.20
N ALA A 353 1.58 10.64 -16.93
CA ALA A 353 2.38 9.44 -16.70
C ALA A 353 2.84 8.84 -18.04
N ALA A 354 3.99 9.29 -18.53
CA ALA A 354 4.59 8.81 -19.77
C ALA A 354 5.25 7.44 -19.60
N ASP A 355 4.53 6.36 -19.91
CA ASP A 355 5.09 5.06 -20.31
C ASP A 355 5.51 5.14 -21.79
N ASP A 356 6.78 4.90 -22.09
CA ASP A 356 7.26 4.75 -23.48
C ASP A 356 8.30 3.62 -23.57
N LYS A 357 8.27 2.89 -24.69
CA LYS A 357 8.91 1.57 -24.82
C LYS A 357 10.00 1.51 -25.87
N ALA A 358 11.21 1.21 -25.39
CA ALA A 358 12.21 0.44 -26.12
C ALA A 358 12.87 -0.56 -25.16
N GLY A 359 13.19 -1.80 -25.55
CA GLY A 359 12.95 -2.46 -26.83
C GLY A 359 13.99 -3.55 -27.06
N ASP A 360 13.72 -4.77 -26.59
CA ASP A 360 14.57 -5.95 -26.84
C ASP A 360 13.87 -6.94 -27.78
N GLY A 361 14.59 -7.38 -28.79
CA GLY A 361 14.08 -8.25 -29.86
C GLY A 361 14.76 -9.61 -29.82
N ARG A 362 14.04 -10.63 -29.34
CA ARG A 362 14.44 -12.03 -29.51
C ARG A 362 13.44 -12.75 -30.40
N ALA A 363 13.94 -13.22 -31.54
CA ALA A 363 13.25 -14.21 -32.35
C ALA A 363 13.09 -15.50 -31.54
N GLY A 364 11.94 -16.16 -31.71
CA GLY A 364 11.77 -17.55 -31.33
C GLY A 364 11.83 -18.43 -32.58
N ASP A 365 12.19 -19.70 -32.39
CA ASP A 365 11.74 -20.79 -33.24
C ASP A 365 11.73 -22.11 -32.42
N ASP A 366 11.25 -23.19 -33.03
CA ASP A 366 11.37 -24.59 -32.58
C ASP A 366 10.74 -25.00 -31.23
N VAL A 367 9.40 -25.02 -31.18
CA VAL A 367 8.65 -25.90 -30.24
C VAL A 367 7.56 -26.67 -31.01
N ALA A 368 7.97 -27.61 -31.88
CA ALA A 368 7.04 -28.36 -32.74
C ALA A 368 7.46 -29.82 -33.05
N ALA A 369 8.12 -30.54 -32.13
CA ALA A 369 8.72 -31.85 -32.44
C ALA A 369 8.77 -32.90 -31.30
N ARG A 370 7.89 -32.86 -30.28
CA ARG A 370 8.06 -33.70 -29.06
C ARG A 370 6.86 -34.45 -28.48
N THR A 371 5.70 -34.45 -29.14
CA THR A 371 4.44 -35.00 -28.58
C THR A 371 4.07 -36.43 -29.02
N GLU A 372 4.87 -37.09 -29.87
CA GLU A 372 4.50 -38.41 -30.46
C GLU A 372 5.28 -39.61 -29.88
N ARG A 373 6.08 -39.45 -28.82
CA ARG A 373 6.97 -40.51 -28.31
C ARG A 373 6.64 -41.11 -26.93
N GLU A 374 5.58 -40.66 -26.27
CA GLU A 374 5.19 -41.19 -24.94
C GLU A 374 4.06 -42.23 -24.98
N ALA A 375 3.42 -42.45 -26.14
CA ALA A 375 2.28 -43.37 -26.26
C ALA A 375 2.66 -44.86 -26.28
N GLU A 376 3.89 -45.22 -26.66
CA GLU A 376 4.23 -46.60 -27.04
C GLU A 376 4.85 -47.45 -25.89
N LEU A 377 5.30 -46.81 -24.81
CA LEU A 377 6.01 -47.48 -23.70
C LEU A 377 5.11 -47.93 -22.53
N ALA A 378 3.84 -47.50 -22.50
CA ALA A 378 2.91 -47.83 -21.40
C ALA A 378 2.28 -49.24 -21.51
N GLY A 379 2.41 -49.93 -22.65
CA GLY A 379 1.63 -51.14 -22.95
C GLY A 379 2.26 -52.49 -22.57
N ALA A 380 3.46 -52.51 -21.97
CA ALA A 380 4.30 -53.73 -21.94
C ALA A 380 4.57 -54.36 -20.56
N SER A 381 4.11 -53.76 -19.45
CA SER A 381 4.54 -54.13 -18.09
C SER A 381 3.69 -55.21 -17.38
N ASP A 382 2.41 -55.38 -17.75
CA ASP A 382 1.42 -56.09 -16.93
C ASP A 382 1.09 -57.52 -17.42
N ALA A 383 2.11 -58.40 -17.49
CA ALA A 383 1.93 -59.74 -18.08
C ALA A 383 2.80 -60.90 -17.54
N LYS A 384 3.32 -60.88 -16.29
CA LYS A 384 4.06 -62.05 -15.75
C LYS A 384 4.12 -62.29 -14.23
N GLY A 385 3.10 -61.90 -13.46
CA GLY A 385 3.02 -62.15 -12.01
C GLY A 385 2.29 -63.44 -11.61
N GLY A 386 2.82 -64.65 -11.88
CA GLY A 386 2.09 -65.88 -11.52
C GLY A 386 2.78 -67.24 -11.62
N ARG A 387 3.45 -67.69 -10.55
CA ARG A 387 3.66 -69.12 -10.25
C ARG A 387 3.39 -69.39 -8.77
N LYS A 388 2.32 -70.13 -8.47
CA LYS A 388 2.02 -70.63 -7.12
C LYS A 388 2.83 -71.89 -6.81
N LYS A 389 3.08 -72.11 -5.52
CA LYS A 389 3.66 -73.35 -4.98
C LYS A 389 2.79 -74.57 -5.31
N LYS A 390 3.43 -75.68 -5.65
CA LYS A 390 3.13 -76.98 -5.04
C LYS A 390 4.40 -77.83 -5.00
#